data_AF-A0A5P8W2B6-F1
#
_entry.id   AF-A0A5P8W2B6-F1
#
_cell.length_a   1.000
_cell.length_b   1.000
_cell.length_c   1.000
_cell.angle_alpha   90.00
_cell.angle_beta   90.00
_cell.angle_gamma   90.00
#
_symmetry.space_group_name_H-M   'P 1'
#
loop_
_entity.id
_entity.type
_entity.pdbx_description
1 polymer ?
#
loop_
_entity_poly.entity_id
_entity_poly.type
_entity_poly.pdbx_seq_one_letter_code
_entity_poly.pdbx_strand_id
1 'polypeptide(L)'
;MTTAINTEKEYQNRLKHFTSLKSKYQATKYNDSSPSSLLYLILRTVDLGIELTELEFSWLREQELFKTVEIVCLQQQYKLEELRNLENEFSLLKSQYQVPKLSGAFKNISIILYPILWKFHSGNPLTDSEIEWLKNNGLGATVALVNKMELERHFFGLKAKYNAKDYLEQLLTPYGEVQAARRVAGEVREIDVYFIPKPQPSNIPETLRLLGQLVTTPCLLEPFRNAASATEICDCLLKLLEVRGDLQRQSNRNKTRILESDLPKLWILTPTASAQLLSGFGANPKVGYLPGIYFMPEYLRTVIVAIHQLPSISETLWLRIIGRGNVQKQAIDELEALTPDNPFRKAALELLYNLQQNLQVTQNQDEEDRELLMRLAPLYQQDREQAKQQGIQQGERLVVENLLKVRFGEIDNELQAIIEPLLTLPPEEFTPLLLQLSREELIDRFS
;
A
#
# COMPACT_ATOMS: atom_id res chain seq x y z
N MET A 1 -21.19 20.16 -64.84
CA MET A 1 -20.26 19.00 -64.87
C MET A 1 -19.91 18.48 -63.48
N THR A 2 -19.84 19.32 -62.44
CA THR A 2 -19.45 18.93 -61.06
C THR A 2 -20.43 17.99 -60.35
N THR A 3 -21.74 18.08 -60.62
CA THR A 3 -22.78 17.19 -60.05
C THR A 3 -22.75 15.76 -60.62
N ALA A 4 -22.53 15.62 -61.93
CA ALA A 4 -22.46 14.31 -62.60
C ALA A 4 -21.20 13.50 -62.22
N ILE A 5 -20.08 14.19 -62.00
CA ILE A 5 -18.82 13.58 -61.54
C ILE A 5 -18.94 13.08 -60.10
N ASN A 6 -19.75 13.75 -59.27
CA ASN A 6 -19.97 13.35 -57.88
C ASN A 6 -20.84 12.08 -57.78
N THR A 7 -21.87 11.96 -58.64
CA THR A 7 -22.73 10.77 -58.70
C THR A 7 -22.01 9.51 -59.21
N GLU A 8 -21.11 9.64 -60.20
CA GLU A 8 -20.33 8.50 -60.70
C GLU A 8 -19.34 8.00 -59.64
N LYS A 9 -18.66 8.92 -58.95
CA LYS A 9 -17.73 8.57 -57.86
C LYS A 9 -18.46 7.90 -56.69
N GLU A 10 -19.65 8.38 -56.33
CA GLU A 10 -20.47 7.78 -55.29
C GLU A 10 -20.96 6.38 -55.69
N TYR A 11 -21.36 6.18 -56.94
CA TYR A 11 -21.74 4.88 -57.48
C TYR A 11 -20.59 3.87 -57.40
N GLN A 12 -19.39 4.25 -57.84
CA GLN A 12 -18.20 3.40 -57.75
C GLN A 12 -17.81 3.05 -56.31
N ASN A 13 -17.97 3.99 -55.37
CA ASN A 13 -17.75 3.73 -53.95
C ASN A 13 -18.76 2.72 -53.39
N ARG A 14 -20.05 2.83 -53.76
CA ARG A 14 -21.07 1.87 -53.33
C ARG A 14 -20.82 0.48 -53.91
N LEU A 15 -20.34 0.39 -55.15
CA LEU A 15 -19.96 -0.88 -55.77
C LEU A 15 -18.82 -1.57 -55.00
N LYS A 16 -17.75 -0.83 -54.68
CA LYS A 16 -16.63 -1.33 -53.87
C LYS A 16 -17.09 -1.79 -52.49
N HIS A 17 -17.95 -1.00 -51.86
CA HIS A 17 -18.53 -1.33 -50.57
C HIS A 17 -19.37 -2.62 -50.65
N PHE A 18 -20.22 -2.78 -51.68
CA PHE A 18 -21.02 -3.99 -51.86
C PHE A 18 -20.15 -5.23 -52.03
N THR A 19 -19.08 -5.14 -52.84
CA THR A 19 -18.12 -6.25 -53.01
C THR A 19 -17.49 -6.66 -51.67
N SER A 20 -17.12 -5.68 -50.83
CA SER A 20 -16.59 -5.96 -49.49
C SER A 20 -17.61 -6.64 -48.59
N LEU A 21 -18.86 -6.17 -48.59
CA LEU A 21 -19.95 -6.78 -47.81
C LEU A 21 -20.27 -8.20 -48.27
N LYS A 22 -20.34 -8.46 -49.59
CA LYS A 22 -20.54 -9.83 -50.12
C LYS A 22 -19.44 -10.78 -49.68
N SER A 23 -18.20 -10.30 -49.59
CA SER A 23 -17.09 -11.08 -49.06
C SER A 23 -17.24 -11.34 -47.56
N LYS A 24 -17.47 -10.29 -46.76
CA LYS A 24 -17.66 -10.37 -45.29
C LYS A 24 -18.77 -11.34 -44.90
N TYR A 25 -19.89 -11.29 -45.61
CA TYR A 25 -21.10 -12.09 -45.34
C TYR A 25 -21.22 -13.35 -46.23
N GLN A 26 -20.16 -13.74 -46.93
CA GLN A 26 -20.10 -14.93 -47.80
C GLN A 26 -21.23 -15.03 -48.86
N ALA A 27 -21.73 -13.89 -49.34
CA ALA A 27 -22.76 -13.79 -50.37
C ALA A 27 -22.16 -13.66 -51.80
N THR A 28 -20.96 -14.19 -52.01
CA THR A 28 -20.20 -14.05 -53.28
C THR A 28 -20.84 -14.79 -54.45
N LYS A 29 -21.67 -15.80 -54.17
CA LYS A 29 -22.41 -16.58 -55.17
C LYS A 29 -23.62 -15.84 -55.77
N TYR A 30 -24.03 -14.71 -55.18
CA TYR A 30 -25.14 -13.91 -55.69
C TYR A 30 -24.68 -13.09 -56.90
N ASN A 31 -25.38 -13.18 -58.03
CA ASN A 31 -24.91 -12.59 -59.29
C ASN A 31 -25.03 -11.06 -59.35
N ASP A 32 -26.08 -10.49 -58.77
CA ASP A 32 -26.28 -9.04 -58.82
C ASP A 32 -25.30 -8.32 -57.88
N SER A 33 -24.66 -7.29 -58.44
CA SER A 33 -23.68 -6.45 -57.77
C SER A 33 -24.04 -4.96 -57.89
N SER A 34 -25.27 -4.66 -58.30
CA SER A 34 -25.80 -3.30 -58.39
C SER A 34 -25.96 -2.67 -57.01
N PRO A 35 -25.60 -1.39 -56.83
CA PRO A 35 -25.94 -0.61 -55.63
C PRO A 35 -27.44 -0.43 -55.37
N SER A 36 -28.31 -0.84 -56.31
CA SER A 36 -29.77 -0.87 -56.14
C SER A 36 -30.29 -2.26 -55.72
N SER A 37 -29.41 -3.24 -55.54
CA SER A 37 -29.78 -4.61 -55.17
C SER A 37 -30.38 -4.68 -53.77
N LEU A 38 -31.43 -5.50 -53.60
CA LEU A 38 -31.99 -5.77 -52.26
C LEU A 38 -30.97 -6.44 -51.35
N LEU A 39 -30.10 -7.31 -51.87
CA LEU A 39 -29.01 -7.88 -51.10
C LEU A 39 -28.04 -6.79 -50.59
N TYR A 40 -27.75 -5.77 -51.40
CA TYR A 40 -26.89 -4.68 -50.94
C TYR A 40 -27.53 -3.89 -49.81
N LEU A 41 -28.84 -3.63 -49.89
CA LEU A 41 -29.59 -2.99 -48.81
C LEU A 41 -29.51 -3.84 -47.52
N ILE A 42 -29.79 -5.13 -47.61
CA ILE A 42 -29.80 -6.07 -46.47
C ILE A 42 -28.40 -6.20 -45.84
N LEU A 43 -27.35 -6.39 -46.64
CA LEU A 43 -26.01 -6.51 -46.07
C LEU A 43 -25.55 -5.19 -45.43
N ARG A 44 -25.96 -4.06 -46.01
CA ARG A 44 -25.68 -2.74 -45.44
C ARG A 44 -26.46 -2.48 -44.16
N THR A 45 -27.72 -2.92 -44.04
CA THR A 45 -28.50 -2.78 -42.80
C THR A 45 -27.86 -3.58 -41.67
N VAL A 46 -27.43 -4.82 -41.92
CA VAL A 46 -26.70 -5.63 -40.93
C VAL A 46 -25.37 -4.98 -40.54
N ASP A 47 -24.60 -4.47 -41.50
CA ASP A 47 -23.29 -3.87 -41.23
C ASP A 47 -23.39 -2.59 -40.39
N LEU A 48 -24.48 -1.85 -40.55
CA LEU A 48 -24.86 -0.71 -39.69
C LEU A 48 -25.39 -1.14 -38.32
N GLY A 49 -25.49 -2.44 -38.05
CA GLY A 49 -25.96 -3.00 -36.79
C GLY A 49 -27.48 -2.96 -36.61
N ILE A 50 -28.24 -2.79 -37.69
CA ILE A 50 -29.71 -2.82 -37.68
C ILE A 50 -30.16 -4.28 -37.75
N GLU A 51 -31.14 -4.65 -36.92
CA GLU A 51 -31.72 -5.99 -36.93
C GLU A 51 -32.55 -6.23 -38.19
N LEU A 52 -32.36 -7.40 -38.79
CA LEU A 52 -33.17 -7.83 -39.94
C LEU A 52 -34.52 -8.34 -39.48
N THR A 53 -35.53 -8.04 -40.27
CA THR A 53 -36.89 -8.57 -40.12
C THR A 53 -37.00 -10.00 -40.63
N GLU A 54 -38.05 -10.71 -40.20
CA GLU A 54 -38.36 -12.06 -40.71
C GLU A 54 -38.55 -12.10 -42.23
N LEU A 55 -39.00 -11.00 -42.83
CA LEU A 55 -39.17 -10.88 -44.29
C LEU A 55 -37.81 -10.88 -45.00
N GLU A 56 -36.82 -10.17 -44.46
CA GLU A 56 -35.46 -10.13 -45.03
C GLU A 56 -34.72 -11.46 -44.84
N PHE A 57 -34.89 -12.11 -43.69
CA PHE A 57 -34.36 -13.46 -43.47
C PHE A 57 -35.00 -14.49 -44.39
N SER A 58 -36.31 -14.40 -44.61
CA SER A 58 -37.04 -15.28 -45.53
C SER A 58 -36.57 -15.09 -46.96
N TRP A 59 -36.39 -13.84 -47.40
CA TRP A 59 -35.84 -13.53 -48.72
C TRP A 59 -34.42 -14.10 -48.91
N LEU A 60 -33.52 -13.96 -47.92
CA LEU A 60 -32.17 -14.54 -48.00
C LEU A 60 -32.19 -16.07 -48.13
N ARG A 61 -33.14 -16.74 -47.46
CA ARG A 61 -33.35 -18.20 -47.58
C ARG A 61 -33.87 -18.59 -48.96
N GLU A 62 -34.79 -17.82 -49.53
CA GLU A 62 -35.30 -18.00 -50.90
C GLU A 62 -34.22 -17.84 -51.97
N GLN A 63 -33.22 -16.98 -51.73
CA GLN A 63 -32.05 -16.82 -52.60
C GLN A 63 -30.92 -17.82 -52.32
N GLU A 64 -31.18 -18.85 -51.51
CA GLU A 64 -30.22 -19.90 -51.11
C GLU A 64 -28.94 -19.38 -50.43
N LEU A 65 -28.99 -18.20 -49.81
CA LEU A 65 -27.86 -17.56 -49.13
C LEU A 65 -27.74 -18.04 -47.67
N PHE A 66 -27.77 -19.35 -47.43
CA PHE A 66 -27.83 -19.95 -46.08
C PHE A 66 -26.64 -19.57 -45.20
N LYS A 67 -25.42 -19.53 -45.77
CA LYS A 67 -24.22 -19.09 -45.03
C LYS A 67 -24.29 -17.63 -44.59
N THR A 68 -24.89 -16.78 -45.43
CA THR A 68 -25.13 -15.37 -45.08
C THR A 68 -26.12 -15.29 -43.92
N VAL A 69 -27.22 -16.05 -43.97
CA VAL A 69 -28.20 -16.13 -42.88
C VAL A 69 -27.56 -16.57 -41.56
N GLU A 70 -26.74 -17.62 -41.60
CA GLU A 70 -26.03 -18.12 -40.41
C GLU A 70 -25.12 -17.06 -39.78
N ILE A 71 -24.28 -16.39 -40.59
CA ILE A 71 -23.37 -15.33 -40.12
C ILE A 71 -24.16 -14.18 -39.49
N VAL A 72 -25.23 -13.73 -40.15
CA VAL A 72 -26.05 -12.61 -39.66
C VAL A 72 -26.77 -12.99 -38.37
N CYS A 73 -27.30 -14.22 -38.27
CA CYS A 73 -27.98 -14.71 -37.07
C CYS A 73 -27.01 -14.79 -35.88
N LEU A 74 -25.82 -15.36 -36.06
CA LEU A 74 -24.77 -15.42 -35.04
C LEU A 74 -24.34 -14.01 -34.60
N GLN A 75 -24.16 -13.08 -35.54
CA GLN A 75 -23.80 -11.70 -35.23
C GLN A 75 -24.89 -10.98 -34.40
N GLN A 76 -26.17 -11.17 -34.74
CA GLN A 76 -27.29 -10.59 -33.99
C GLN A 76 -27.44 -11.23 -32.60
N GLN A 77 -27.27 -12.55 -32.48
CA GLN A 77 -27.30 -13.24 -31.18
C GLN A 77 -26.18 -12.78 -30.26
N TYR A 78 -24.93 -12.74 -30.74
CA TYR A 78 -23.79 -12.25 -29.95
C TYR A 78 -24.03 -10.81 -29.48
N LYS A 79 -24.57 -9.94 -30.34
CA LYS A 79 -24.90 -8.56 -29.97
C LYS A 79 -25.97 -8.49 -28.87
N LEU A 80 -27.01 -9.33 -28.94
CA LEU A 80 -28.04 -9.41 -27.90
C LEU A 80 -27.49 -9.94 -26.57
N GLU A 81 -26.59 -10.92 -26.60
CA GLU A 81 -25.92 -11.44 -25.41
C GLU A 81 -25.00 -10.39 -24.77
N GLU A 82 -24.17 -9.70 -25.56
CA GLU A 82 -23.32 -8.60 -25.07
C GLU A 82 -24.15 -7.46 -24.47
N LEU A 83 -25.27 -7.09 -25.10
CA LEU A 83 -26.20 -6.10 -24.53
C LEU A 83 -26.76 -6.56 -23.17
N ARG A 84 -27.13 -7.84 -23.05
CA ARG A 84 -27.58 -8.40 -21.76
C ARG A 84 -26.48 -8.41 -20.71
N ASN A 85 -25.26 -8.74 -21.09
CA ASN A 85 -24.10 -8.73 -20.18
C ASN A 85 -23.83 -7.31 -19.67
N LEU A 86 -23.80 -6.32 -20.58
CA LEU A 86 -23.67 -4.90 -20.24
C LEU A 86 -24.79 -4.41 -19.31
N GLU A 87 -26.04 -4.80 -19.56
CA GLU A 87 -27.16 -4.45 -18.68
C GLU A 87 -27.03 -5.07 -17.28
N ASN A 88 -26.52 -6.29 -17.18
CA ASN A 88 -26.27 -6.97 -15.91
C ASN A 88 -25.13 -6.30 -15.14
N GLU A 89 -24.00 -6.01 -15.80
CA GLU A 89 -22.86 -5.30 -15.20
C GLU A 89 -23.28 -3.91 -14.71
N PHE A 90 -24.04 -3.17 -15.52
CA PHE A 90 -24.54 -1.86 -15.09
C PHE A 90 -25.51 -1.96 -13.92
N SER A 91 -26.35 -2.99 -13.89
CA SER A 91 -27.26 -3.24 -12.76
C SER A 91 -26.50 -3.54 -11.47
N LEU A 92 -25.40 -4.29 -11.56
CA LEU A 92 -24.51 -4.56 -10.43
C LEU A 92 -23.86 -3.27 -9.92
N LEU A 93 -23.31 -2.44 -10.82
CA LEU A 93 -22.71 -1.16 -10.46
C LEU A 93 -23.71 -0.21 -9.81
N LYS A 94 -24.95 -0.13 -10.33
CA LYS A 94 -26.03 0.65 -9.70
C LYS A 94 -26.30 0.21 -8.27
N SER A 95 -26.35 -1.10 -8.05
CA SER A 95 -26.54 -1.67 -6.71
C SER A 95 -25.37 -1.32 -5.79
N GLN A 96 -24.13 -1.56 -6.26
CA GLN A 96 -22.91 -1.29 -5.51
C GLN A 96 -22.79 0.18 -5.09
N TYR A 97 -23.12 1.10 -6.00
CA TYR A 97 -23.00 2.54 -5.76
C TYR A 97 -24.30 3.21 -5.29
N GLN A 98 -25.25 2.42 -4.78
CA GLN A 98 -26.50 2.88 -4.17
C GLN A 98 -27.30 3.84 -5.06
N VAL A 99 -27.30 3.58 -6.38
CA VAL A 99 -28.09 4.35 -7.33
C VAL A 99 -29.58 4.03 -7.09
N PRO A 100 -30.43 5.03 -6.82
CA PRO A 100 -31.86 4.81 -6.62
C PRO A 100 -32.49 4.10 -7.81
N LYS A 101 -33.53 3.29 -7.58
CA LYS A 101 -34.36 2.73 -8.65
C LYS A 101 -35.07 3.86 -9.38
N LEU A 102 -34.46 4.34 -10.46
CA LEU A 102 -34.96 5.42 -11.30
C LEU A 102 -36.18 4.93 -12.09
N SER A 103 -37.37 5.44 -11.77
CA SER A 103 -38.60 5.12 -12.51
C SER A 103 -38.78 6.04 -13.73
N GLY A 104 -38.89 5.44 -14.91
CA GLY A 104 -39.82 5.87 -15.97
C GLY A 104 -39.46 7.04 -16.90
N ALA A 105 -38.51 7.93 -16.61
CA ALA A 105 -38.33 9.14 -17.43
C ALA A 105 -36.92 9.43 -17.99
N PHE A 106 -35.91 8.58 -17.75
CA PHE A 106 -34.51 8.99 -17.96
C PHE A 106 -33.59 7.97 -18.66
N LYS A 107 -33.98 7.45 -19.84
CA LYS A 107 -33.07 6.62 -20.68
C LYS A 107 -31.74 7.31 -20.99
N ASN A 108 -31.70 8.64 -21.06
CA ASN A 108 -30.47 9.40 -21.35
C ASN A 108 -29.48 9.50 -20.18
N ILE A 109 -29.94 9.41 -18.93
CA ILE A 109 -29.04 9.50 -17.76
C ILE A 109 -28.13 8.25 -17.70
N SER A 110 -28.65 7.09 -18.08
CA SER A 110 -27.89 5.83 -18.13
C SER A 110 -26.64 5.90 -19.02
N ILE A 111 -26.69 6.69 -20.11
CA ILE A 111 -25.59 6.83 -21.08
C ILE A 111 -24.39 7.54 -20.45
N ILE A 112 -24.63 8.52 -19.57
CA ILE A 112 -23.57 9.28 -18.90
C ILE A 112 -23.19 8.65 -17.56
N LEU A 113 -24.17 8.07 -16.85
CA LEU A 113 -23.94 7.43 -15.56
C LEU A 113 -23.04 6.19 -15.66
N TYR A 114 -23.22 5.35 -16.68
CA TYR A 114 -22.43 4.12 -16.80
C TYR A 114 -20.91 4.38 -16.92
N PRO A 115 -20.43 5.25 -17.84
CA PRO A 115 -19.01 5.60 -17.90
C PRO A 115 -18.45 6.17 -16.59
N ILE A 116 -19.22 6.99 -15.87
CA ILE A 116 -18.79 7.57 -14.59
C ILE A 116 -18.60 6.47 -13.53
N LEU A 117 -19.60 5.59 -13.35
CA LEU A 117 -19.49 4.49 -12.39
C LEU A 117 -18.41 3.48 -12.78
N TRP A 118 -18.29 3.18 -14.08
CA TRP A 118 -17.26 2.28 -14.60
C TRP A 118 -15.85 2.83 -14.35
N LYS A 119 -15.62 4.11 -14.69
CA LYS A 119 -14.35 4.81 -14.44
C LYS A 119 -13.93 4.70 -12.97
N PHE A 120 -14.86 4.97 -12.06
CA PHE A 120 -14.61 4.90 -10.62
C PHE A 120 -14.34 3.46 -10.14
N HIS A 121 -15.13 2.51 -10.64
CA HIS A 121 -14.95 1.08 -10.35
C HIS A 121 -13.59 0.56 -10.82
N SER A 122 -13.10 1.01 -11.98
CA SER A 122 -11.77 0.71 -12.50
C SER A 122 -10.62 1.40 -11.73
N GLY A 123 -10.90 2.10 -10.64
CA GLY A 123 -9.89 2.68 -9.74
C GLY A 123 -9.45 4.11 -10.10
N ASN A 124 -10.07 4.75 -11.09
CA ASN A 124 -9.74 6.13 -11.47
C ASN A 124 -10.59 7.13 -10.66
N PRO A 125 -10.02 8.28 -10.23
CA PRO A 125 -10.78 9.29 -9.51
C PRO A 125 -11.78 9.99 -10.43
N LEU A 126 -12.86 10.49 -9.83
CA LEU A 126 -13.83 11.32 -10.55
C LEU A 126 -13.36 12.77 -10.65
N THR A 127 -13.73 13.46 -11.74
CA THR A 127 -13.49 14.90 -11.87
C THR A 127 -14.59 15.70 -11.18
N ASP A 128 -14.31 16.97 -10.86
CA ASP A 128 -15.31 17.87 -10.28
C ASP A 128 -16.57 17.97 -11.12
N SER A 129 -16.44 18.00 -12.45
CA SER A 129 -17.58 18.03 -13.37
C SER A 129 -18.43 16.75 -13.34
N GLU A 130 -17.82 15.58 -13.12
CA GLU A 130 -18.53 14.30 -12.99
C GLU A 130 -19.26 14.23 -11.65
N ILE A 131 -18.62 14.69 -10.57
CA ILE A 131 -19.23 14.78 -9.24
C ILE A 131 -20.39 15.78 -9.23
N GLU A 132 -20.22 16.94 -9.87
CA GLU A 132 -21.27 17.95 -10.01
C GLU A 132 -22.44 17.42 -10.84
N TRP A 133 -22.17 16.69 -11.93
CA TRP A 133 -23.20 16.04 -12.70
C TRP A 133 -24.00 15.02 -11.86
N LEU A 134 -23.33 14.17 -11.06
CA LEU A 134 -24.01 13.22 -10.17
C LEU A 134 -24.90 13.93 -9.15
N LYS A 135 -24.43 15.04 -8.56
CA LYS A 135 -25.23 15.86 -7.63
C LYS A 135 -26.46 16.45 -8.31
N ASN A 136 -26.29 17.04 -9.48
CA ASN A 136 -27.38 17.69 -10.25
C ASN A 136 -28.45 16.69 -10.73
N ASN A 137 -28.10 15.40 -10.82
CA ASN A 137 -29.02 14.32 -11.18
C ASN A 137 -29.59 13.57 -9.95
N GLY A 138 -29.47 14.13 -8.74
CA GLY A 138 -30.07 13.57 -7.53
C GLY A 138 -29.35 12.34 -6.96
N LEU A 139 -28.10 12.08 -7.38
CA LEU A 139 -27.30 10.92 -6.95
C LEU A 139 -26.41 11.27 -5.74
N GLY A 140 -26.93 12.04 -4.79
CA GLY A 140 -26.18 12.51 -3.62
C GLY A 140 -25.63 11.37 -2.73
N ALA A 141 -26.39 10.28 -2.58
CA ALA A 141 -25.95 9.09 -1.86
C ALA A 141 -24.76 8.40 -2.54
N THR A 142 -24.80 8.29 -3.88
CA THR A 142 -23.69 7.77 -4.69
C THR A 142 -22.44 8.63 -4.54
N VAL A 143 -22.58 9.96 -4.57
CA VAL A 143 -21.46 10.89 -4.36
C VAL A 143 -20.86 10.75 -2.96
N ALA A 144 -21.68 10.64 -1.93
CA ALA A 144 -21.20 10.45 -0.56
C ALA A 144 -20.42 9.14 -0.41
N LEU A 145 -20.90 8.06 -1.04
CA LEU A 145 -20.22 6.77 -1.04
C LEU A 145 -18.90 6.81 -1.83
N VAL A 146 -18.90 7.41 -3.02
CA VAL A 146 -17.69 7.60 -3.84
C VAL A 146 -16.63 8.39 -3.06
N ASN A 147 -17.00 9.54 -2.48
CA ASN A 147 -16.09 10.36 -1.69
C ASN A 147 -15.58 9.60 -0.45
N LYS A 148 -16.44 8.81 0.21
CA LYS A 148 -16.03 7.95 1.33
C LYS A 148 -15.02 6.90 0.88
N MET A 149 -15.25 6.24 -0.25
CA MET A 149 -14.34 5.24 -0.81
C MET A 149 -13.02 5.86 -1.30
N GLU A 150 -13.03 7.08 -1.84
CA GLU A 150 -11.81 7.83 -2.18
C GLU A 150 -11.06 8.25 -0.92
N LEU A 151 -11.75 8.77 0.10
CA LEU A 151 -11.17 9.07 1.41
C LEU A 151 -10.56 7.82 2.03
N GLU A 152 -11.23 6.68 1.97
CA GLU A 152 -10.68 5.40 2.42
C GLU A 152 -9.46 5.03 1.56
N ARG A 153 -9.51 5.06 0.23
CA ARG A 153 -8.35 4.77 -0.65
C ARG A 153 -7.15 5.67 -0.34
N HIS A 154 -7.37 6.97 -0.14
CA HIS A 154 -6.34 7.93 0.27
C HIS A 154 -5.85 7.63 1.68
N PHE A 155 -6.74 7.38 2.64
CA PHE A 155 -6.39 7.04 4.01
C PHE A 155 -5.63 5.71 4.12
N PHE A 156 -5.94 4.72 3.27
CA PHE A 156 -5.22 3.45 3.15
C PHE A 156 -3.87 3.62 2.43
N GLY A 157 -3.79 4.48 1.41
CA GLY A 157 -2.54 4.88 0.76
C GLY A 157 -1.60 5.61 1.73
N LEU A 158 -2.14 6.50 2.57
CA LEU A 158 -1.43 7.08 3.70
C LEU A 158 -1.04 5.96 4.69
N LYS A 159 -1.96 5.11 5.17
CA LYS A 159 -1.64 4.06 6.15
C LYS A 159 -0.56 3.06 5.67
N ALA A 160 -0.52 2.72 4.39
CA ALA A 160 0.54 1.89 3.80
C ALA A 160 1.91 2.60 3.73
N LYS A 161 1.94 3.94 3.67
CA LYS A 161 3.13 4.79 3.79
C LYS A 161 3.58 4.96 5.25
N TYR A 162 2.66 4.93 6.22
CA TYR A 162 2.93 5.24 7.64
C TYR A 162 3.53 4.07 8.45
N ASN A 163 3.51 2.83 7.97
CA ASN A 163 3.95 1.71 8.81
C ASN A 163 5.48 1.52 8.88
N ALA A 164 6.23 1.92 7.84
CA ALA A 164 7.70 1.99 7.93
C ALA A 164 8.15 3.18 8.79
N LYS A 165 7.36 4.26 8.79
CA LYS A 165 7.49 5.39 9.70
C LYS A 165 7.32 4.92 11.15
N ASP A 166 6.17 4.34 11.53
CA ASP A 166 5.91 3.89 12.91
C ASP A 166 7.00 2.93 13.41
N TYR A 167 7.50 2.06 12.53
CA TYR A 167 8.63 1.18 12.83
C TYR A 167 9.92 1.95 13.16
N LEU A 168 10.30 2.91 12.32
CA LEU A 168 11.49 3.75 12.53
C LEU A 168 11.30 4.67 13.75
N GLU A 169 10.12 5.24 13.95
CA GLU A 169 9.80 6.10 15.09
C GLU A 169 9.99 5.35 16.41
N GLN A 170 9.40 4.17 16.56
CA GLN A 170 9.54 3.37 17.78
C GLN A 170 10.98 2.92 18.04
N LEU A 171 11.70 2.50 16.99
CA LEU A 171 13.08 2.05 17.11
C LEU A 171 14.03 3.21 17.48
N LEU A 172 13.76 4.43 17.00
CA LEU A 172 14.62 5.60 17.21
C LEU A 172 14.26 6.45 18.44
N THR A 173 13.01 6.40 18.92
CA THR A 173 12.53 7.18 20.09
C THR A 173 13.45 7.11 21.32
N PRO A 174 14.08 5.97 21.67
CA PRO A 174 14.98 5.93 22.81
C PRO A 174 16.23 6.83 22.65
N TYR A 175 16.65 7.11 21.41
CA TYR A 175 17.96 7.69 21.06
C TYR A 175 17.90 9.16 20.62
N GLY A 176 16.72 9.72 20.42
CA GLY A 176 16.55 11.08 19.92
C GLY A 176 15.11 11.57 20.00
N GLU A 177 14.93 12.84 19.67
CA GLU A 177 13.60 13.40 19.45
C GLU A 177 13.12 13.00 18.07
N VAL A 178 12.04 12.24 18.03
CA VAL A 178 11.31 11.91 16.81
C VAL A 178 10.15 12.89 16.71
N GLN A 179 10.19 13.78 15.71
CA GLN A 179 9.06 14.66 15.43
C GLN A 179 8.25 14.10 14.27
N ALA A 180 7.14 13.43 14.62
CA ALA A 180 6.16 12.96 13.65
C ALA A 180 5.44 14.17 13.02
N ALA A 181 5.43 14.23 11.69
CA ALA A 181 4.63 15.19 10.92
C ALA A 181 4.89 16.68 11.26
N ARG A 182 6.13 17.15 11.11
CA ARG A 182 6.40 18.60 11.05
C ARG A 182 5.68 19.18 9.83
N ARG A 183 4.58 19.91 10.06
CA ARG A 183 3.86 20.62 9.00
C ARG A 183 4.78 21.64 8.37
N VAL A 184 4.99 21.48 7.07
CA VAL A 184 5.76 22.44 6.29
C VAL A 184 4.79 23.38 5.59
N ALA A 185 5.08 24.68 5.60
CA ALA A 185 4.17 25.69 5.07
C ALA A 185 4.21 25.70 3.53
N GLY A 186 3.26 24.98 2.91
CA GLY A 186 3.09 24.93 1.45
C GLY A 186 2.40 23.62 1.04
N GLU A 187 1.07 23.60 1.14
CA GLU A 187 0.22 22.39 1.06
C GLU A 187 0.52 21.37 2.18
N VAL A 188 -0.45 20.50 2.51
CA VAL A 188 -0.32 19.54 3.63
C VAL A 188 0.71 18.47 3.26
N ARG A 189 2.00 18.77 3.43
CA ARG A 189 3.12 17.86 3.20
C ARG A 189 3.70 17.45 4.55
N GLU A 190 3.77 16.15 4.78
CA GLU A 190 4.33 15.57 6.01
C GLU A 190 5.67 14.91 5.72
N ILE A 191 6.66 15.17 6.58
CA ILE A 191 7.90 14.39 6.65
C ILE A 191 7.57 13.09 7.38
N ASP A 192 8.03 11.97 6.82
CA ASP A 192 7.70 10.67 7.37
C ASP A 192 8.38 10.48 8.74
N VAL A 193 9.71 10.64 8.83
CA VAL A 193 10.41 10.69 10.13
C VAL A 193 11.43 11.84 10.14
N TYR A 194 11.25 12.81 11.03
CA TYR A 194 12.28 13.80 11.36
C TYR A 194 12.93 13.42 12.69
N PHE A 195 14.20 13.06 12.66
CA PHE A 195 14.94 12.58 13.82
C PHE A 195 16.04 13.57 14.21
N ILE A 196 16.09 13.91 15.49
CA ILE A 196 17.15 14.72 16.09
C ILE A 196 17.81 13.87 17.19
N PRO A 197 19.07 13.42 17.01
CA PRO A 197 19.74 12.62 18.03
C PRO A 197 19.92 13.43 19.32
N LYS A 198 19.81 12.77 20.49
CA LYS A 198 20.08 13.41 21.77
C LYS A 198 21.55 13.89 21.82
N PRO A 199 21.82 15.10 22.34
CA PRO A 199 23.19 15.53 22.59
C PRO A 199 23.90 14.53 23.52
N GLN A 200 25.19 14.29 23.27
CA GLN A 200 26.00 13.27 23.95
C GLN A 200 25.88 13.33 25.50
N PRO A 201 25.94 12.19 26.20
CA PRO A 201 26.42 10.88 25.76
C PRO A 201 25.28 9.87 25.51
N SER A 202 24.41 10.15 24.54
CA SER A 202 23.43 9.17 24.07
C SER A 202 24.06 8.35 22.95
N ASN A 203 24.81 7.29 23.29
CA ASN A 203 25.38 6.41 22.28
C ASN A 203 24.26 5.59 21.64
N ILE A 204 24.01 5.82 20.35
CA ILE A 204 23.17 4.95 19.54
C ILE A 204 23.78 3.53 19.61
N PRO A 205 23.00 2.49 19.98
CA PRO A 205 23.54 1.16 20.20
C PRO A 205 24.19 0.59 18.94
N GLU A 206 25.34 -0.06 19.11
CA GLU A 206 26.06 -0.71 18.01
C GLU A 206 25.20 -1.76 17.29
N THR A 207 24.24 -2.34 18.01
CA THR A 207 23.22 -3.27 17.52
C THR A 207 22.27 -2.70 16.46
N LEU A 208 22.12 -1.37 16.36
CA LEU A 208 21.39 -0.72 15.24
C LEU A 208 22.22 -0.61 13.96
N ARG A 209 23.53 -0.89 14.03
CA ARG A 209 24.43 -1.05 12.88
C ARG A 209 24.29 0.10 11.87
N LEU A 210 24.02 -0.18 10.58
CA LEU A 210 23.94 0.83 9.53
C LEU A 210 22.87 1.88 9.84
N LEU A 211 21.69 1.48 10.32
CA LEU A 211 20.62 2.42 10.69
C LEU A 211 21.11 3.40 11.76
N GLY A 212 21.85 2.90 12.75
CA GLY A 212 22.47 3.74 13.78
C GLY A 212 23.49 4.74 13.21
N GLN A 213 24.25 4.36 12.17
CA GLN A 213 25.18 5.27 11.50
C GLN A 213 24.45 6.40 10.73
N LEU A 214 23.27 6.12 10.14
CA LEU A 214 22.52 7.09 9.35
C LEU A 214 21.98 8.25 10.20
N VAL A 215 21.67 7.96 11.47
CA VAL A 215 20.95 8.85 12.39
C VAL A 215 21.87 9.53 13.42
N THR A 216 23.17 9.57 13.15
CA THR A 216 24.17 10.24 14.00
C THR A 216 24.10 11.77 13.99
N THR A 217 23.42 12.34 13.00
CA THR A 217 23.14 13.77 12.84
C THR A 217 21.64 13.94 12.61
N PRO A 218 21.07 15.15 12.77
CA PRO A 218 19.67 15.39 12.41
C PRO A 218 19.38 14.85 11.01
N CYS A 219 18.26 14.16 10.84
CA CYS A 219 17.96 13.55 9.55
C CYS A 219 16.47 13.43 9.26
N LEU A 220 16.15 13.40 7.97
CA LEU A 220 14.85 13.04 7.45
C LEU A 220 14.97 11.60 6.91
N LEU A 221 14.10 10.69 7.34
CA LEU A 221 13.98 9.35 6.77
C LEU A 221 12.65 9.27 6.02
N GLU A 222 12.72 8.94 4.74
CA GLU A 222 11.58 8.82 3.83
C GLU A 222 11.56 7.39 3.24
N PRO A 223 10.91 6.44 3.93
CA PRO A 223 10.79 5.08 3.45
C PRO A 223 9.66 4.92 2.41
N PHE A 224 9.96 4.23 1.32
CA PHE A 224 9.02 3.91 0.26
C PHE A 224 8.68 2.43 0.24
N ARG A 225 7.38 2.10 0.09
CA ARG A 225 6.93 0.71 -0.11
C ARG A 225 7.19 0.18 -1.51
N ASN A 226 7.19 1.08 -2.50
CA ASN A 226 7.43 0.79 -3.91
C ASN A 226 8.67 1.58 -4.38
N ALA A 227 9.19 1.28 -5.57
CA ALA A 227 10.31 2.03 -6.12
C ALA A 227 9.98 3.52 -6.20
N ALA A 228 10.76 4.37 -5.54
CA ALA A 228 10.58 5.82 -5.56
C ALA A 228 10.75 6.36 -6.99
N SER A 229 9.78 7.14 -7.44
CA SER A 229 9.81 7.88 -8.70
C SER A 229 10.66 9.14 -8.59
N ALA A 230 11.02 9.72 -9.74
CA ALA A 230 11.72 11.00 -9.77
C ALA A 230 10.91 12.12 -9.10
N THR A 231 9.58 12.15 -9.30
CA THR A 231 8.70 13.13 -8.67
C THR A 231 8.73 13.00 -7.15
N GLU A 232 8.59 11.78 -6.62
CA GLU A 232 8.62 11.54 -5.18
C GLU A 232 9.98 11.92 -4.55
N ILE A 233 11.09 11.65 -5.23
CA ILE A 233 12.42 12.08 -4.77
C ILE A 233 12.52 13.61 -4.74
N CYS A 234 12.00 14.31 -5.76
CA CYS A 234 11.92 15.76 -5.77
C CYS A 234 11.05 16.30 -4.62
N ASP A 235 9.95 15.64 -4.29
CA ASP A 235 9.11 16.00 -3.15
C ASP A 235 9.87 15.85 -1.83
N CYS A 236 10.63 14.77 -1.64
CA CYS A 236 11.49 14.61 -0.47
C CYS A 236 12.57 15.72 -0.37
N LEU A 237 13.18 16.09 -1.50
CA LEU A 237 14.15 17.20 -1.56
C LEU A 237 13.49 18.52 -1.17
N LEU A 238 12.27 18.78 -1.62
CA LEU A 238 11.52 19.97 -1.26
C LEU A 238 11.30 20.04 0.26
N LYS A 239 10.88 18.94 0.89
CA LYS A 239 10.73 18.86 2.35
C LYS A 239 12.04 19.20 3.07
N LEU A 240 13.17 18.64 2.61
CA LEU A 240 14.49 18.94 3.20
C LEU A 240 14.82 20.44 3.09
N LEU A 241 14.61 21.03 1.92
CA LEU A 241 14.91 22.45 1.69
C LEU A 241 14.04 23.37 2.54
N GLU A 242 12.76 23.04 2.72
CA GLU A 242 11.87 23.80 3.58
C GLU A 242 12.28 23.71 5.06
N VAL A 243 12.63 22.51 5.56
CA VAL A 243 13.17 22.35 6.93
C VAL A 243 14.45 23.16 7.12
N ARG A 244 15.36 23.14 6.14
CA ARG A 244 16.58 23.97 6.18
C ARG A 244 16.25 25.46 6.18
N GLY A 245 15.27 25.88 5.39
CA GLY A 245 14.76 27.25 5.37
C GLY A 245 14.23 27.69 6.73
N ASP A 246 13.49 26.83 7.42
CA ASP A 246 13.02 27.09 8.79
C ASP A 246 14.16 27.25 9.78
N LEU A 247 15.13 26.32 9.78
CA LEU A 247 16.29 26.36 10.66
C LEU A 247 17.07 27.66 10.43
N GLN A 248 17.27 28.06 9.17
CA GLN A 248 17.90 29.32 8.82
C GLN A 248 17.13 30.52 9.37
N ARG A 249 15.80 30.53 9.25
CA ARG A 249 14.96 31.60 9.80
C ARG A 249 15.05 31.69 11.32
N GLN A 250 15.04 30.55 12.01
CA GLN A 250 15.19 30.48 13.47
C GLN A 250 16.56 31.00 13.90
N SER A 251 17.63 30.57 13.22
CA SER A 251 18.99 31.02 13.52
C SER A 251 19.16 32.52 13.30
N ASN A 252 18.60 33.06 12.21
CA ASN A 252 18.63 34.49 11.93
C ASN A 252 17.89 35.30 13.02
N ARG A 253 16.73 34.82 13.50
CA ARG A 253 15.97 35.45 14.59
C ARG A 253 16.75 35.42 15.91
N ASN A 254 17.42 34.31 16.19
CA ASN A 254 18.18 34.11 17.43
C ASN A 254 19.62 34.63 17.37
N LYS A 255 20.06 35.18 16.22
CA LYS A 255 21.43 35.63 15.95
C LYS A 255 22.50 34.57 16.24
N THR A 256 22.17 33.31 16.04
CA THR A 256 23.09 32.18 16.15
C THR A 256 23.64 31.80 14.78
N ARG A 257 24.80 31.14 14.75
CA ARG A 257 25.37 30.55 13.52
C ARG A 257 24.98 29.07 13.47
N ILE A 258 24.47 28.61 12.33
CA ILE A 258 24.20 27.18 12.08
C ILE A 258 25.50 26.49 11.70
N LEU A 259 25.84 25.39 12.36
CA LEU A 259 26.93 24.51 11.95
C LEU A 259 26.42 23.47 10.95
N GLU A 260 27.31 22.99 10.09
CA GLU A 260 26.92 21.97 9.10
C GLU A 260 26.49 20.64 9.74
N SER A 261 26.97 20.35 10.96
CA SER A 261 26.52 19.23 11.79
C SER A 261 25.06 19.31 12.22
N ASP A 262 24.52 20.53 12.29
CA ASP A 262 23.16 20.80 12.77
C ASP A 262 22.13 20.73 11.62
N LEU A 263 22.62 20.77 10.38
CA LEU A 263 21.78 20.68 9.18
C LEU A 263 21.37 19.23 8.92
N PRO A 264 20.08 18.98 8.69
CA PRO A 264 19.63 17.62 8.50
C PRO A 264 20.15 17.01 7.21
N LYS A 265 20.29 15.68 7.22
CA LYS A 265 20.55 14.85 6.03
C LYS A 265 19.28 14.08 5.66
N LEU A 266 18.95 14.02 4.38
CA LEU A 266 17.81 13.25 3.87
C LEU A 266 18.26 11.85 3.44
N TRP A 267 17.58 10.83 3.95
CA TRP A 267 17.76 9.43 3.56
C TRP A 267 16.46 8.91 2.94
N ILE A 268 16.52 8.61 1.65
CA ILE A 268 15.42 8.02 0.88
C ILE A 268 15.63 6.51 0.87
N LEU A 269 14.73 5.75 1.49
CA LEU A 269 14.83 4.30 1.60
C LEU A 269 13.85 3.68 0.59
N THR A 270 14.36 3.21 -0.55
CA THR A 270 13.53 2.68 -1.65
C THR A 270 13.82 1.20 -1.87
N PRO A 271 12.82 0.33 -2.15
CA PRO A 271 13.05 -1.09 -2.39
C PRO A 271 14.04 -1.30 -3.54
N THR A 272 13.83 -0.58 -4.64
CA THR A 272 14.69 -0.60 -5.82
C THR A 272 14.94 0.81 -6.36
N ALA A 273 16.03 0.96 -7.12
CA ALA A 273 16.39 2.18 -7.82
C ALA A 273 17.08 1.81 -9.12
N SER A 274 16.62 2.36 -10.25
CA SER A 274 17.22 2.09 -11.56
C SER A 274 18.48 2.93 -11.78
N ALA A 275 19.40 2.45 -12.62
CA ALA A 275 20.60 3.20 -12.98
C ALA A 275 20.26 4.56 -13.63
N GLN A 276 19.19 4.60 -14.43
CA GLN A 276 18.69 5.84 -15.04
C GLN A 276 18.22 6.84 -13.99
N LEU A 277 17.48 6.38 -12.98
CA LEU A 277 17.01 7.24 -11.89
C LEU A 277 18.19 7.80 -11.09
N LEU A 278 19.12 6.93 -10.68
CA LEU A 278 20.32 7.32 -9.93
C LEU A 278 21.17 8.32 -10.72
N SER A 279 21.42 8.05 -12.00
CA SER A 279 22.17 8.95 -12.88
C SER A 279 21.46 10.29 -13.07
N GLY A 280 20.13 10.30 -13.21
CA GLY A 280 19.32 11.52 -13.35
C GLY A 280 19.46 12.50 -12.17
N PHE A 281 19.68 11.98 -10.96
CA PHE A 281 19.95 12.79 -9.77
C PHE A 281 21.44 12.99 -9.45
N GLY A 282 22.35 12.46 -10.28
CA GLY A 282 23.78 12.44 -9.98
C GLY A 282 24.11 11.69 -8.69
N ALA A 283 23.30 10.69 -8.31
CA ALA A 283 23.48 9.90 -7.11
C ALA A 283 24.50 8.78 -7.37
N ASN A 284 25.67 8.89 -6.73
CA ASN A 284 26.83 8.02 -6.99
C ASN A 284 27.23 7.22 -5.75
N PRO A 285 27.73 5.98 -5.93
CA PRO A 285 28.31 5.23 -4.82
C PRO A 285 29.59 5.92 -4.34
N LYS A 286 29.91 5.77 -3.04
CA LYS A 286 31.16 6.27 -2.45
C LYS A 286 32.01 5.11 -1.95
N VAL A 287 33.33 5.25 -2.09
CA VAL A 287 34.30 4.29 -1.54
C VAL A 287 34.12 4.21 -0.02
N GLY A 288 34.10 2.99 0.52
CA GLY A 288 33.93 2.72 1.95
C GLY A 288 32.47 2.60 2.42
N TYR A 289 31.48 2.80 1.54
CA TYR A 289 30.07 2.54 1.83
C TYR A 289 29.60 1.21 1.23
N LEU A 290 28.59 0.61 1.86
CA LEU A 290 28.01 -0.64 1.39
C LEU A 290 27.32 -0.47 0.03
N PRO A 291 27.23 -1.55 -0.79
CA PRO A 291 26.42 -1.56 -1.99
C PRO A 291 24.99 -1.13 -1.71
N GLY A 292 24.36 -0.43 -2.66
CA GLY A 292 23.01 0.11 -2.50
C GLY A 292 22.93 1.50 -1.89
N ILE A 293 24.04 2.10 -1.44
CA ILE A 293 24.06 3.46 -0.87
C ILE A 293 24.61 4.46 -1.89
N TYR A 294 23.78 5.41 -2.32
CA TYR A 294 24.09 6.38 -3.36
C TYR A 294 23.94 7.82 -2.88
N PHE A 295 25.00 8.61 -3.04
CA PHE A 295 25.07 9.99 -2.56
C PHE A 295 24.81 10.97 -3.70
N MET A 296 23.84 11.87 -3.51
CA MET A 296 23.66 13.04 -4.36
C MET A 296 24.79 14.07 -4.14
N PRO A 297 24.92 15.10 -5.00
CA PRO A 297 25.83 16.23 -4.78
C PRO A 297 25.74 16.81 -3.37
N GLU A 298 26.91 17.15 -2.81
CA GLU A 298 27.12 17.42 -1.38
C GLU A 298 26.11 18.40 -0.75
N TYR A 299 25.82 19.52 -1.41
CA TYR A 299 24.93 20.55 -0.89
C TYR A 299 23.45 20.17 -0.87
N LEU A 300 23.06 19.12 -1.59
CA LEU A 300 21.71 18.54 -1.51
C LEU A 300 21.52 17.68 -0.26
N ARG A 301 22.62 17.27 0.42
CA ARG A 301 22.60 16.48 1.67
C ARG A 301 21.62 15.31 1.63
N THR A 302 21.58 14.61 0.49
CA THR A 302 20.61 13.56 0.22
C THR A 302 21.31 12.28 -0.18
N VAL A 303 20.80 11.16 0.34
CA VAL A 303 21.29 9.82 0.05
C VAL A 303 20.11 8.93 -0.32
N ILE A 304 20.26 8.19 -1.41
CA ILE A 304 19.30 7.16 -1.85
C ILE A 304 19.84 5.80 -1.43
N VAL A 305 19.04 5.05 -0.68
CA VAL A 305 19.34 3.68 -0.27
C VAL A 305 18.44 2.73 -1.06
N ALA A 306 19.03 1.99 -1.99
CA ALA A 306 18.37 0.94 -2.76
C ALA A 306 18.42 -0.39 -1.98
N ILE A 307 17.35 -0.71 -1.25
CA ILE A 307 17.32 -1.78 -0.26
C ILE A 307 17.67 -3.15 -0.86
N HIS A 308 17.20 -3.46 -2.07
CA HIS A 308 17.50 -4.74 -2.74
C HIS A 308 18.99 -4.99 -3.06
N GLN A 309 19.83 -3.95 -3.00
CA GLN A 309 21.27 -4.06 -3.24
C GLN A 309 22.07 -4.14 -1.94
N LEU A 310 21.43 -3.96 -0.79
CA LEU A 310 22.09 -4.10 0.49
C LEU A 310 22.50 -5.58 0.70
N PRO A 311 23.73 -5.86 1.15
CA PRO A 311 24.16 -7.23 1.43
C PRO A 311 23.32 -7.85 2.55
N SER A 312 23.03 -9.15 2.47
CA SER A 312 22.33 -9.90 3.52
C SER A 312 23.26 -10.22 4.69
N ILE A 313 23.55 -9.20 5.50
CA ILE A 313 24.41 -9.25 6.68
C ILE A 313 23.73 -8.52 7.85
N SER A 314 24.20 -8.78 9.07
CA SER A 314 23.64 -8.19 10.31
C SER A 314 23.61 -6.66 10.28
N GLU A 315 24.56 -6.05 9.56
CA GLU A 315 24.78 -4.61 9.50
C GLU A 315 23.62 -3.87 8.82
N THR A 316 22.93 -4.54 7.89
CA THR A 316 21.87 -3.95 7.04
C THR A 316 20.47 -4.45 7.41
N LEU A 317 20.37 -5.37 8.38
CA LEU A 317 19.16 -6.07 8.76
C LEU A 317 17.95 -5.14 8.91
N TRP A 318 18.10 -4.10 9.75
CA TRP A 318 17.01 -3.18 10.09
C TRP A 318 16.49 -2.37 8.90
N LEU A 319 17.30 -2.16 7.86
CA LEU A 319 16.88 -1.52 6.61
C LEU A 319 16.26 -2.53 5.62
N ARG A 320 16.70 -3.79 5.62
CA ARG A 320 16.12 -4.83 4.76
C ARG A 320 14.74 -5.31 5.24
N ILE A 321 14.47 -5.19 6.55
CA ILE A 321 13.16 -5.47 7.16
C ILE A 321 12.03 -4.62 6.54
N ILE A 322 12.32 -3.36 6.17
CA ILE A 322 11.36 -2.47 5.50
C ILE A 322 11.34 -2.63 3.96
N GLY A 323 12.12 -3.59 3.43
CA GLY A 323 12.17 -3.91 2.01
C GLY A 323 10.93 -4.67 1.53
N ARG A 324 11.05 -5.36 0.38
CA ARG A 324 9.98 -6.19 -0.19
C ARG A 324 10.49 -7.55 -0.67
N GLY A 325 9.57 -8.48 -0.86
CA GLY A 325 9.80 -9.79 -1.47
C GLY A 325 10.89 -10.57 -0.73
N ASN A 326 11.77 -11.23 -1.48
CA ASN A 326 12.84 -12.07 -0.93
C ASN A 326 13.79 -11.34 0.03
N VAL A 327 14.03 -10.04 -0.18
CA VAL A 327 14.92 -9.26 0.69
C VAL A 327 14.32 -9.13 2.09
N GLN A 328 13.02 -8.87 2.16
CA GLN A 328 12.29 -8.79 3.41
C GLN A 328 12.13 -10.16 4.07
N LYS A 329 11.84 -11.21 3.28
CA LYS A 329 11.76 -12.60 3.78
C LYS A 329 13.07 -13.01 4.47
N GLN A 330 14.21 -12.82 3.81
CA GLN A 330 15.52 -13.12 4.39
C GLN A 330 15.82 -12.29 5.65
N ALA A 331 15.45 -11.00 5.65
CA ALA A 331 15.63 -10.16 6.82
C ALA A 331 14.75 -10.61 8.00
N ILE A 332 13.56 -11.13 7.73
CA ILE A 332 12.71 -11.75 8.75
C ILE A 332 13.33 -13.07 9.25
N ASP A 333 13.87 -13.92 8.37
CA ASP A 333 14.60 -15.14 8.78
C ASP A 333 15.77 -14.81 9.71
N GLU A 334 16.51 -13.75 9.41
CA GLU A 334 17.61 -13.27 10.26
C GLU A 334 17.12 -12.69 11.59
N LEU A 335 16.01 -11.94 11.59
CA LEU A 335 15.36 -11.45 12.80
C LEU A 335 14.87 -12.59 13.70
N GLU A 336 14.33 -13.64 13.09
CA GLU A 336 13.91 -14.87 13.75
C GLU A 336 15.08 -15.59 14.42
N ALA A 337 16.25 -15.59 13.78
CA ALA A 337 17.47 -16.20 14.30
C ALA A 337 18.21 -15.38 15.37
N LEU A 338 17.80 -14.12 15.64
CA LEU A 338 18.41 -13.33 16.70
C LEU A 338 18.15 -13.94 18.08
N THR A 339 19.06 -13.72 19.02
CA THR A 339 18.86 -14.16 20.40
C THR A 339 17.63 -13.47 21.02
N PRO A 340 16.88 -14.15 21.91
CA PRO A 340 15.76 -13.54 22.64
C PRO A 340 16.15 -12.29 23.44
N ASP A 341 17.41 -12.23 23.90
CA ASP A 341 17.94 -11.10 24.65
C ASP A 341 18.28 -9.86 23.78
N ASN A 342 18.09 -9.93 22.46
CA ASN A 342 18.30 -8.78 21.61
C ASN A 342 17.25 -7.69 21.91
N PRO A 343 17.65 -6.48 22.34
CA PRO A 343 16.73 -5.46 22.84
C PRO A 343 15.75 -4.94 21.79
N PHE A 344 16.02 -5.16 20.50
CA PHE A 344 15.19 -4.70 19.38
C PHE A 344 14.34 -5.80 18.77
N ARG A 345 14.63 -7.08 19.05
CA ARG A 345 13.92 -8.21 18.44
C ARG A 345 12.43 -8.15 18.74
N LYS A 346 12.08 -7.97 20.02
CA LYS A 346 10.69 -7.88 20.48
C LYS A 346 9.95 -6.69 19.86
N ALA A 347 10.56 -5.50 19.93
CA ALA A 347 9.97 -4.28 19.36
C ALA A 347 9.77 -4.42 17.85
N ALA A 348 10.75 -4.96 17.13
CA ALA A 348 10.66 -5.19 15.69
C ALA A 348 9.59 -6.22 15.33
N LEU A 349 9.48 -7.34 16.07
CA LEU A 349 8.44 -8.35 15.84
C LEU A 349 7.03 -7.78 16.08
N GLU A 350 6.84 -7.00 17.15
CA GLU A 350 5.57 -6.34 17.45
C GLU A 350 5.16 -5.34 16.36
N LEU A 351 6.11 -4.52 15.92
CA LEU A 351 5.92 -3.55 14.84
C LEU A 351 5.60 -4.23 13.50
N LEU A 352 6.32 -5.30 13.16
CA LEU A 352 6.10 -6.06 11.93
C LEU A 352 4.75 -6.78 11.95
N TYR A 353 4.35 -7.33 13.08
CA TYR A 353 3.04 -7.95 13.26
C TYR A 353 1.91 -6.91 13.10
N ASN A 354 2.04 -5.74 13.73
CA ASN A 354 1.05 -4.66 13.62
C ASN A 354 0.97 -4.08 12.20
N LEU A 355 2.12 -3.91 11.54
CA LEU A 355 2.21 -3.53 10.11
C LEU A 355 1.38 -4.50 9.26
N GLN A 356 1.57 -5.80 9.47
CA GLN A 356 0.97 -6.87 8.68
C GLN A 356 -0.54 -7.05 8.95
N GLN A 357 -0.99 -6.98 10.19
CA GLN A 357 -2.43 -7.01 10.55
C GLN A 357 -3.20 -5.87 9.88
N ASN A 358 -2.61 -4.69 9.82
CA ASN A 358 -3.23 -3.53 9.17
C ASN A 358 -3.27 -3.64 7.64
N LEU A 359 -2.34 -4.39 7.03
CA LEU A 359 -2.37 -4.68 5.59
C LEU A 359 -3.54 -5.62 5.21
N GLN A 360 -3.96 -6.54 6.10
CA GLN A 360 -5.08 -7.47 5.85
C GLN A 360 -6.43 -6.78 5.61
N VAL A 361 -6.62 -5.56 6.11
CA VAL A 361 -7.87 -4.80 5.94
C VAL A 361 -8.01 -4.25 4.51
N THR A 362 -6.92 -4.24 3.74
CA THR A 362 -6.89 -3.81 2.34
C THR A 362 -7.26 -5.01 1.44
N GLN A 363 -8.39 -4.95 0.74
CA GLN A 363 -8.99 -6.09 0.00
C GLN A 363 -8.17 -6.68 -1.18
N ASN A 364 -6.93 -6.26 -1.41
CA ASN A 364 -6.05 -6.87 -2.42
C ASN A 364 -4.90 -7.58 -1.70
N GLN A 365 -5.09 -8.87 -1.45
CA GLN A 365 -4.07 -9.72 -0.85
C GLN A 365 -3.07 -10.13 -1.93
N ASP A 366 -1.88 -9.53 -1.93
CA ASP A 366 -0.72 -10.19 -2.52
C ASP A 366 -0.44 -11.47 -1.71
N GLU A 367 -0.21 -12.58 -2.39
CA GLU A 367 0.04 -13.89 -1.78
C GLU A 367 1.26 -13.86 -0.82
N GLU A 368 2.23 -12.97 -1.12
CA GLU A 368 3.41 -12.71 -0.29
C GLU A 368 3.07 -12.14 1.10
N ASP A 369 2.13 -11.19 1.19
CA ASP A 369 1.76 -10.56 2.47
C ASP A 369 1.06 -11.57 3.40
N ARG A 370 0.24 -12.48 2.82
CA ARG A 370 -0.42 -13.56 3.58
C ARG A 370 0.58 -14.58 4.16
N GLU A 371 1.59 -14.98 3.37
CA GLU A 371 2.62 -15.94 3.81
C GLU A 371 3.43 -15.38 4.98
N LEU A 372 3.87 -14.12 4.88
CA LEU A 372 4.63 -13.43 5.93
C LEU A 372 3.85 -13.30 7.24
N LEU A 373 2.54 -13.04 7.16
CA LEU A 373 1.64 -13.02 8.31
C LEU A 373 1.58 -14.36 9.05
N MET A 374 1.45 -15.46 8.32
CA MET A 374 1.40 -16.79 8.92
C MET A 374 2.71 -17.13 9.64
N ARG A 375 3.84 -16.59 9.17
CA ARG A 375 5.15 -16.77 9.80
C ARG A 375 5.33 -15.92 11.07
N LEU A 376 4.96 -14.64 11.02
CA LEU A 376 5.18 -13.70 12.12
C LEU A 376 4.19 -13.86 13.30
N ALA A 377 2.95 -14.27 13.02
CA ALA A 377 1.91 -14.42 14.04
C ALA A 377 2.26 -15.37 15.20
N PRO A 378 2.72 -16.61 14.98
CA PRO A 378 3.06 -17.51 16.07
C PRO A 378 4.24 -16.99 16.91
N LEU A 379 5.21 -16.32 16.28
CA LEU A 379 6.39 -15.77 16.96
C LEU A 379 6.00 -14.63 17.91
N TYR A 380 5.16 -13.70 17.46
CA TYR A 380 4.66 -12.63 18.33
C TYR A 380 3.80 -13.17 19.49
N GLN A 381 2.98 -14.19 19.23
CA GLN A 381 2.19 -14.85 20.28
C GLN A 381 3.10 -15.51 21.32
N GLN A 382 4.13 -16.23 20.88
CA GLN A 382 5.10 -16.86 21.76
C GLN A 382 5.86 -15.83 22.62
N ASP A 383 6.36 -14.74 22.02
CA ASP A 383 7.04 -13.65 22.75
C ASP A 383 6.12 -12.99 23.78
N ARG A 384 4.84 -12.80 23.46
CA ARG A 384 3.85 -12.24 24.39
C ARG A 384 3.56 -13.18 25.56
N GLU A 385 3.44 -14.48 25.30
CA GLU A 385 3.21 -15.48 26.34
C GLU A 385 4.41 -15.59 27.27
N GLN A 386 5.63 -15.61 26.73
CA GLN A 386 6.86 -15.57 27.53
C GLN A 386 6.96 -14.30 28.38
N ALA A 387 6.66 -13.13 27.80
CA ALA A 387 6.66 -11.88 28.55
C ALA A 387 5.58 -11.85 29.66
N LYS A 388 4.42 -12.45 29.41
CA LYS A 388 3.37 -12.59 30.43
C LYS A 388 3.81 -13.52 31.55
N GLN A 389 4.45 -14.65 31.23
CA GLN A 389 5.00 -15.58 32.23
C GLN A 389 6.12 -14.92 33.05
N GLN A 390 7.05 -14.21 32.42
CA GLN A 390 8.10 -13.46 33.12
C GLN A 390 7.53 -12.35 34.01
N GLY A 391 6.51 -11.63 33.55
CA GLY A 391 5.82 -10.61 34.34
C GLY A 391 5.07 -11.19 35.54
N ILE A 392 4.48 -12.37 35.40
CA ILE A 392 3.86 -13.10 36.51
C ILE A 392 4.93 -13.54 37.52
N GLN A 393 6.02 -14.16 37.08
CA GLN A 393 7.12 -14.58 37.96
C GLN A 393 7.78 -13.39 38.68
N GLN A 394 8.01 -12.28 37.99
CA GLN A 394 8.54 -11.06 38.62
C GLN A 394 7.53 -10.44 39.60
N GLY A 395 6.24 -10.47 39.29
CA GLY A 395 5.18 -10.01 40.19
C GLY A 395 5.08 -10.88 41.45
N GLU A 396 5.14 -12.20 41.29
CA GLU A 396 5.16 -13.17 42.39
C GLU A 396 6.40 -12.98 43.26
N ARG A 397 7.59 -12.83 42.65
CA ARG A 397 8.82 -12.50 43.38
C ARG A 397 8.70 -11.21 44.18
N LEU A 398 8.16 -10.14 43.58
CA LEU A 398 7.95 -8.87 44.25
C LEU A 398 6.98 -9.01 45.44
N VAL A 399 5.93 -9.82 45.29
CA VAL A 399 4.98 -10.12 46.37
C VAL A 399 5.68 -10.87 47.51
N VAL A 400 6.47 -11.91 47.21
CA VAL A 400 7.24 -12.66 48.20
C VAL A 400 8.23 -11.74 48.92
N GLU A 401 9.02 -10.96 48.18
CA GLU A 401 9.99 -10.02 48.75
C GLU A 401 9.32 -8.96 49.63
N ASN A 402 8.18 -8.40 49.21
CA ASN A 402 7.45 -7.43 50.01
C ASN A 402 6.85 -8.04 51.27
N LEU A 403 6.30 -9.26 51.20
CA LEU A 403 5.75 -9.94 52.37
C LEU A 403 6.84 -10.30 53.39
N LEU A 404 7.99 -10.79 52.93
CA LEU A 404 9.15 -11.05 53.79
C LEU A 404 9.64 -9.75 54.43
N LYS A 405 9.71 -8.64 53.67
CA LYS A 405 10.11 -7.34 54.21
C LYS A 405 9.15 -6.81 55.27
N VAL A 406 7.84 -6.88 54.99
CA VAL A 406 6.81 -6.41 55.91
C VAL A 406 6.79 -7.23 57.21
N ARG A 407 7.05 -8.54 57.14
CA ARG A 407 7.01 -9.40 58.34
C ARG A 407 8.32 -9.43 59.13
N PHE A 408 9.47 -9.36 58.47
CA PHE A 408 10.76 -9.63 59.09
C PHE A 408 11.78 -8.50 58.98
N GLY A 409 11.45 -7.40 58.30
CA GLY A 409 12.34 -6.24 58.15
C GLY A 409 13.20 -6.32 56.88
N GLU A 410 14.52 -6.22 56.98
CA GLU A 410 15.36 -6.36 55.79
C GLU A 410 15.51 -7.83 55.37
N ILE A 411 15.60 -8.07 54.07
CA ILE A 411 15.87 -9.42 53.53
C ILE A 411 17.38 -9.64 53.63
N ASP A 412 17.79 -10.42 54.61
CA ASP A 412 19.18 -10.89 54.75
C ASP A 412 19.46 -12.09 53.83
N ASN A 413 20.71 -12.56 53.83
CA ASN A 413 21.14 -13.64 52.94
C ASN A 413 20.39 -14.96 53.17
N GLU A 414 19.91 -15.23 54.38
CA GLU A 414 19.13 -16.44 54.70
C GLU A 414 17.72 -16.35 54.10
N LEU A 415 17.06 -15.19 54.25
CA LEU A 415 15.76 -14.95 53.64
C LEU A 415 15.84 -14.82 52.11
N GLN A 416 16.97 -14.38 51.57
CA GLN A 416 17.17 -14.30 50.13
C GLN A 416 17.33 -15.68 49.48
N ALA A 417 17.96 -16.62 50.19
CA ALA A 417 18.18 -17.99 49.72
C ALA A 417 16.87 -18.77 49.53
N ILE A 418 15.85 -18.49 50.34
CA ILE A 418 14.56 -19.19 50.30
C ILE A 418 13.56 -18.64 49.27
N ILE A 419 13.84 -17.48 48.64
CA ILE A 419 12.92 -16.85 47.67
C ILE A 419 12.70 -17.74 46.44
N GLU A 420 13.78 -18.26 45.85
CA GLU A 420 13.67 -19.12 44.66
C GLU A 420 12.93 -20.44 44.98
N PRO A 421 13.25 -21.18 46.07
CA PRO A 421 12.45 -22.32 46.52
C PRO A 421 10.97 -22.01 46.75
N LEU A 422 10.63 -20.86 47.33
CA LEU A 422 9.24 -20.45 47.56
C LEU A 422 8.48 -20.19 46.26
N LEU A 423 9.15 -19.63 45.26
CA LEU A 423 8.57 -19.36 43.93
C LEU A 423 8.36 -20.63 43.09
N THR A 424 8.86 -21.79 43.54
CA THR A 424 8.52 -23.08 42.90
C THR A 424 7.13 -23.58 43.28
N LEU A 425 6.53 -23.03 44.35
CA LEU A 425 5.17 -23.33 44.77
C LEU A 425 4.17 -22.39 44.09
N PRO A 426 2.91 -22.82 43.90
CA PRO A 426 1.86 -21.92 43.44
C PRO A 426 1.52 -20.85 44.51
N PRO A 427 1.02 -19.67 44.10
CA PRO A 427 0.66 -18.57 45.02
C PRO A 427 -0.28 -18.96 46.15
N GLU A 428 -1.20 -19.89 45.90
CA GLU A 428 -2.14 -20.40 46.89
C GLU A 428 -1.46 -21.22 48.00
N GLU A 429 -0.25 -21.73 47.74
CA GLU A 429 0.54 -22.53 48.68
C GLU A 429 1.60 -21.70 49.39
N PHE A 430 2.35 -20.83 48.70
CA PHE A 430 3.38 -20.03 49.38
C PHE A 430 2.78 -18.86 50.17
N THR A 431 1.63 -18.30 49.78
CA THR A 431 1.05 -17.12 50.47
C THR A 431 0.64 -17.45 51.92
N PRO A 432 -0.06 -18.57 52.21
CA PRO A 432 -0.33 -18.97 53.59
C PRO A 432 0.93 -19.25 54.40
N LEU A 433 1.93 -19.91 53.81
CA LEU A 433 3.21 -20.21 54.47
C LEU A 433 3.94 -18.92 54.87
N LEU A 434 3.98 -17.95 53.96
CA LEU A 434 4.58 -16.63 54.19
C LEU A 434 3.81 -15.76 55.19
N LEU A 435 2.55 -16.06 55.50
CA LEU A 435 1.74 -15.31 56.48
C LEU A 435 1.67 -16.00 57.85
N GLN A 436 1.79 -17.33 57.89
CA GLN A 436 1.54 -18.13 59.08
C GLN A 436 2.82 -18.60 59.78
N LEU A 437 3.87 -18.95 59.02
CA LEU A 437 5.11 -19.47 59.60
C LEU A 437 5.96 -18.35 60.20
N SER A 438 6.76 -18.69 61.21
CA SER A 438 7.83 -17.85 61.73
C SER A 438 9.03 -17.79 60.78
N ARG A 439 9.96 -16.85 61.02
CA ARG A 439 11.19 -16.69 60.23
C ARG A 439 12.01 -17.99 60.23
N GLU A 440 12.20 -18.57 61.41
CA GLU A 440 13.00 -19.78 61.60
C GLU A 440 12.35 -21.00 60.92
N GLU A 441 11.02 -21.14 60.99
CA GLU A 441 10.29 -22.23 60.32
C GLU A 441 10.29 -22.10 58.79
N LEU A 442 10.31 -20.88 58.25
CA LEU A 442 10.44 -20.65 56.80
C LEU A 442 11.85 -21.00 56.32
N ILE A 443 12.87 -20.59 57.06
CA ILE A 443 14.27 -20.88 56.74
C ILE A 443 14.52 -22.39 56.83
N ASP A 444 14.14 -23.05 57.93
CA ASP A 444 14.36 -24.50 58.11
C ASP A 444 13.66 -25.35 57.03
N ARG A 445 12.54 -24.85 56.48
CA ARG A 445 11.75 -25.55 55.48
C ARG A 445 12.23 -25.35 54.04
N PHE A 446 12.89 -24.23 53.73
CA PHE A 446 13.18 -23.81 52.35
C PHE A 446 14.65 -23.47 52.07
N SER A 447 15.56 -23.59 53.05
CA SER A 447 17.01 -23.32 52.89
C SER A 447 17.79 -24.44 52.23
#